data_AF-A0A8S1A807-F1
#
_entry.id   AF-A0A8S1A807-F1
#
_cell.length_a   1.000
_cell.length_b   1.000
_cell.length_c   1.000
_cell.angle_alpha   90.00
_cell.angle_beta   90.00
_cell.angle_gamma   90.00
#
_symmetry.space_group_name_H-M   'P 1'
#
loop_
_entity.id
_entity.type
_entity.pdbx_description
1 polymer ?
#
loop_
_entity_poly.entity_id
_entity_poly.type
_entity_poly.pdbx_seq_one_letter_code
_entity_poly.pdbx_strand_id
1 'polypeptide(L)'
;MVTVDLFNNLNRKKLKKTIKYTPAIKKFCLTLNYYAPKAYDYVRQTFNTCLPRPKTLSKWYGHIKGDPGFTEESFQALKAKAQLSHHRLICSLKFDEVAIRRQKIWDGKKYIGLEDMGAGAEEGAGLASQALVFLIVGINHRFKLPLGYCLINSLTGEQKANLIKICLTKCSESDIDVVSMTCDGHTAILLH
;
A
#
# COMPACT_ATOMS: atom_id res chain seq x y z
N MET A 1 3.57 -19.79 17.66
CA MET A 1 3.62 -20.47 16.33
C MET A 1 2.21 -20.60 15.77
N VAL A 2 2.02 -20.37 14.47
CA VAL A 2 0.69 -20.41 13.80
C VAL A 2 -0.02 -21.76 13.99
N THR A 3 0.71 -22.87 13.99
CA THR A 3 0.17 -24.23 14.16
C THR A 3 -0.52 -24.41 15.51
N VAL A 4 0.11 -24.00 16.61
CA VAL A 4 -0.45 -24.09 17.97
C VAL A 4 -1.75 -23.28 18.08
N ASP A 5 -1.75 -22.07 17.53
CA ASP A 5 -2.94 -21.21 17.50
C ASP A 5 -4.07 -21.83 16.67
N LEU A 6 -3.73 -22.51 15.56
CA LEU A 6 -4.70 -23.21 14.71
C LEU A 6 -5.39 -24.36 15.47
N PHE A 7 -4.61 -25.20 16.14
CA PHE A 7 -5.12 -26.30 16.97
C PHE A 7 -6.01 -25.79 18.11
N ASN A 8 -5.60 -24.71 18.78
CA ASN A 8 -6.41 -24.07 19.81
C ASN A 8 -7.75 -23.54 19.26
N ASN A 9 -7.73 -22.94 18.06
CA ASN A 9 -8.94 -22.45 17.41
C ASN A 9 -9.89 -23.59 17.00
N LEU A 10 -9.35 -24.70 16.51
CA LEU A 10 -10.12 -25.92 16.21
C LEU A 10 -10.83 -26.44 17.46
N ASN A 11 -10.12 -26.57 18.57
CA ASN A 11 -10.69 -27.05 19.84
C ASN A 11 -11.78 -26.09 20.35
N ARG A 12 -11.55 -24.77 20.30
CA ARG A 12 -12.56 -23.77 20.65
C ARG A 12 -13.80 -23.86 19.77
N LYS A 13 -13.63 -24.09 18.46
CA LYS A 13 -14.74 -24.24 17.52
C LYS A 13 -15.60 -25.46 17.86
N LYS A 14 -14.98 -26.61 18.15
CA LYS A 14 -15.66 -27.83 18.60
C LYS A 14 -16.47 -27.59 19.89
N LEU A 15 -15.91 -26.81 20.82
CA LEU A 15 -16.57 -26.40 22.06
C LEU A 15 -17.58 -25.25 21.89
N LYS A 16 -17.89 -24.82 20.65
CA LYS A 16 -18.77 -23.67 20.34
C LYS A 16 -18.38 -22.36 21.06
N LYS A 17 -17.09 -22.20 21.39
CA LYS A 17 -16.55 -20.99 22.04
C LYS A 17 -16.13 -19.94 21.01
N THR A 18 -16.22 -18.67 21.38
CA THR A 18 -15.74 -17.55 20.57
C THR A 18 -14.23 -17.64 20.34
N ILE A 19 -13.81 -17.48 19.08
CA ILE A 19 -12.41 -17.51 18.67
C ILE A 19 -11.88 -16.08 18.61
N LYS A 20 -10.75 -15.82 19.29
CA LYS A 20 -9.97 -14.59 19.15
C LYS A 20 -8.72 -14.90 18.34
N TYR A 21 -8.50 -14.17 17.25
CA TYR A 21 -7.38 -14.42 16.35
C TYR A 21 -6.15 -13.60 16.75
N THR A 22 -5.04 -14.31 16.99
CA THR A 22 -3.73 -13.73 17.27
C THR A 22 -3.19 -12.97 16.05
N PRO A 23 -2.27 -12.00 16.22
CA PRO A 23 -1.62 -11.33 15.08
C PRO A 23 -0.97 -12.29 14.08
N ALA A 24 -0.38 -13.39 14.58
CA ALA A 24 0.22 -14.43 13.75
C ALA A 24 -0.83 -15.12 12.85
N ILE A 25 -1.99 -15.49 13.40
CA ILE A 25 -3.09 -16.07 12.62
C ILE A 25 -3.66 -15.06 11.63
N LYS A 26 -3.85 -13.80 12.05
CA LYS A 26 -4.33 -12.74 11.14
C LYS A 26 -3.40 -12.59 9.94
N LYS A 27 -2.09 -12.49 10.19
CA LYS A 27 -1.05 -12.41 9.15
C LYS A 27 -1.12 -13.61 8.22
N PHE A 28 -1.14 -14.84 8.76
CA PHE A 28 -1.25 -16.06 7.97
C PHE A 28 -2.50 -16.05 7.06
N CYS A 29 -3.67 -15.73 7.60
CA CYS A 29 -4.92 -15.73 6.84
C CYS A 29 -4.92 -14.67 5.74
N LEU A 30 -4.46 -13.45 6.05
CA LEU A 30 -4.38 -12.35 5.08
C LEU A 30 -3.40 -12.68 3.95
N THR A 31 -2.21 -13.20 4.29
CA THR A 31 -1.20 -13.61 3.32
C THR A 31 -1.71 -14.72 2.41
N LEU A 32 -2.28 -15.79 2.97
CA LEU A 32 -2.79 -16.91 2.18
C LEU A 32 -3.93 -16.48 1.26
N ASN A 33 -4.88 -15.68 1.77
CA ASN A 33 -6.00 -15.18 0.97
C ASN A 33 -5.55 -14.20 -0.13
N TYR A 34 -4.50 -13.40 0.12
CA TYR A 34 -3.93 -12.50 -0.88
C TYR A 34 -3.32 -13.26 -2.07
N TYR A 35 -2.53 -14.30 -1.81
CA TYR A 35 -1.90 -15.09 -2.87
C TYR A 35 -2.87 -16.05 -3.57
N ALA A 36 -3.77 -16.68 -2.81
CA ALA A 36 -4.67 -17.71 -3.35
C ALA A 36 -5.97 -17.80 -2.53
N PRO A 37 -7.01 -17.02 -2.88
CA PRO A 37 -8.32 -17.09 -2.22
C PRO A 37 -8.90 -18.52 -2.18
N LYS A 38 -8.75 -19.27 -3.28
CA LYS A 38 -9.19 -20.68 -3.35
C LYS A 38 -8.44 -21.58 -2.37
N ALA A 39 -7.13 -21.39 -2.22
CA ALA A 39 -6.34 -22.15 -1.25
C ALA A 39 -6.72 -21.79 0.19
N TYR A 40 -6.99 -20.50 0.46
CA TYR A 40 -7.50 -20.06 1.74
C TYR A 40 -8.84 -20.73 2.09
N ASP A 41 -9.78 -20.76 1.14
CA ASP A 41 -11.08 -21.40 1.33
C ASP A 41 -10.94 -22.91 1.57
N TYR A 42 -10.06 -23.58 0.83
CA TYR A 42 -9.74 -24.99 1.05
C TYR A 42 -9.23 -25.22 2.48
N VAL A 43 -8.17 -24.52 2.90
CA VAL A 43 -7.60 -24.64 4.26
C VAL A 43 -8.67 -24.37 5.31
N ARG A 44 -9.51 -23.34 5.12
CA ARG A 44 -10.60 -23.03 6.03
C ARG A 44 -11.61 -24.19 6.14
N GLN A 45 -11.97 -24.84 5.03
CA GLN A 45 -12.87 -25.99 5.03
C GLN A 45 -12.23 -27.20 5.73
N THR A 46 -10.97 -27.51 5.42
CA THR A 46 -10.20 -28.60 6.03
C THR A 46 -10.13 -28.47 7.55
N PHE A 47 -9.96 -27.25 8.06
CA PHE A 47 -9.87 -26.97 9.49
C PHE A 47 -11.22 -26.59 10.13
N ASN A 48 -12.30 -27.28 9.76
CA ASN A 48 -13.65 -27.13 10.33
C ASN A 48 -14.11 -25.66 10.47
N THR A 49 -13.75 -24.81 9.52
CA THR A 49 -14.07 -23.37 9.51
C THR A 49 -13.64 -22.63 10.78
N CYS A 50 -12.57 -23.07 11.44
CA CYS A 50 -11.97 -22.38 12.59
C CYS A 50 -11.21 -21.11 12.20
N LEU A 51 -11.03 -20.87 10.90
CA LEU A 51 -10.49 -19.65 10.31
C LEU A 51 -11.61 -18.66 9.95
N PRO A 52 -11.31 -17.35 9.95
CA PRO A 52 -12.31 -16.30 9.71
C PRO A 52 -12.92 -16.41 8.31
N ARG A 53 -14.13 -15.86 8.11
CA ARG A 53 -14.69 -15.77 6.75
C ARG A 53 -13.94 -14.71 5.93
N PRO A 54 -13.90 -14.80 4.59
CA PRO A 54 -13.29 -13.76 3.74
C PRO A 54 -13.80 -12.35 4.05
N LYS A 55 -15.10 -12.18 4.35
CA LYS A 55 -15.67 -10.89 4.79
C LYS A 55 -15.01 -10.32 6.05
N THR A 56 -14.57 -11.18 6.98
CA THR A 56 -13.80 -10.75 8.17
C THR A 56 -12.39 -10.33 7.78
N LEU A 57 -11.75 -10.99 6.81
CA LEU A 57 -10.46 -10.57 6.26
C LEU A 57 -10.56 -9.18 5.61
N SER A 58 -11.60 -8.93 4.82
CA SER A 58 -11.85 -7.61 4.23
C SER A 58 -11.96 -6.51 5.29
N LYS A 59 -12.60 -6.79 6.43
CA LYS A 59 -12.65 -5.85 7.56
C LYS A 59 -11.27 -5.59 8.17
N TRP A 60 -10.37 -6.58 8.17
CA TRP A 60 -9.00 -6.37 8.64
C TRP A 60 -8.17 -5.51 7.69
N TYR A 61 -8.43 -5.58 6.38
CA TYR A 61 -7.81 -4.67 5.40
C TYR A 61 -8.29 -3.22 5.53
N GLY A 62 -9.56 -3.00 5.89
CA GLY A 62 -10.17 -1.66 5.97
C GLY A 62 -9.59 -0.71 7.03
N HIS A 63 -8.56 -1.11 7.78
CA HIS A 63 -7.84 -0.26 8.71
C HIS A 63 -6.63 0.46 8.09
N ILE A 64 -6.26 0.12 6.85
CA ILE A 64 -5.13 0.77 6.15
C ILE A 64 -5.67 1.97 5.39
N LYS A 65 -5.08 3.15 5.62
CA LYS A 65 -5.37 4.37 4.84
C LYS A 65 -4.83 4.15 3.43
N GLY A 66 -5.73 3.99 2.47
CA GLY A 66 -5.41 3.81 1.04
C GLY A 66 -5.74 5.05 0.21
N ASP A 67 -5.84 6.20 0.86
CA ASP A 67 -6.21 7.47 0.23
C ASP A 67 -5.08 7.96 -0.68
N PRO A 68 -5.39 8.78 -1.71
CA PRO A 68 -4.38 9.45 -2.51
C PRO A 68 -3.42 10.27 -1.63
N GLY A 69 -2.22 10.51 -2.14
CA GLY A 69 -1.10 11.15 -1.46
C GLY A 69 0.02 10.17 -1.09
N PHE A 70 0.97 10.69 -0.33
CA PHE A 70 2.07 9.92 0.24
C PHE A 70 1.61 9.11 1.45
N THR A 71 1.93 7.83 1.47
CA THR A 71 1.58 6.89 2.55
C THR A 71 2.63 6.97 3.65
N GLU A 72 2.27 7.58 4.79
CA GLU A 72 3.20 7.76 5.91
C GLU A 72 3.71 6.42 6.47
N GLU A 73 2.87 5.39 6.46
CA GLU A 73 3.23 4.03 6.86
C GLU A 73 4.38 3.45 6.00
N SER A 74 4.48 3.85 4.72
CA SER A 74 5.59 3.45 3.85
C SER A 74 6.90 4.09 4.29
N PHE A 75 6.90 5.38 4.64
CA PHE A 75 8.09 6.08 5.14
C PHE A 75 8.52 5.57 6.52
N GLN A 76 7.56 5.28 7.41
CA GLN A 76 7.85 4.63 8.69
C GLN A 76 8.49 3.25 8.50
N ALA A 77 8.01 2.45 7.53
CA ALA A 77 8.61 1.16 7.22
C ALA A 77 10.03 1.29 6.67
N LEU A 78 10.30 2.32 5.85
CA LEU A 78 11.64 2.63 5.36
C LEU A 78 12.58 3.02 6.50
N LYS A 79 12.13 3.90 7.39
CA LYS A 79 12.90 4.33 8.55
C LYS A 79 13.25 3.16 9.47
N ALA A 80 12.27 2.30 9.77
CA ALA A 80 12.50 1.09 10.56
C ALA A 80 13.51 0.15 9.86
N LYS A 81 13.42 0.02 8.53
CA LYS A 81 14.37 -0.78 7.75
C LYS A 81 15.78 -0.17 7.75
N ALA A 82 15.90 1.15 7.67
CA ALA A 82 17.17 1.86 7.72
C ALA A 82 17.85 1.68 9.08
N GLN A 83 17.09 1.81 10.18
CA GLN A 83 17.58 1.60 11.54
C GLN A 83 18.09 0.18 11.81
N LEU A 84 17.53 -0.83 11.13
CA LEU A 84 17.98 -2.22 11.23
C LEU A 84 19.20 -2.53 10.33
N SER A 85 19.58 -1.61 9.44
CA SER A 85 20.69 -1.78 8.52
C SER A 85 21.97 -1.17 9.12
N HIS A 86 23.11 -1.85 8.95
CA HIS A 86 24.42 -1.34 9.34
C HIS A 86 24.94 -0.23 8.41
N HIS A 87 24.33 -0.08 7.24
CA HIS A 87 24.67 0.90 6.21
C HIS A 87 23.43 1.69 5.79
N ARG A 88 23.62 2.93 5.31
CA ARG A 88 22.53 3.72 4.73
C ARG A 88 21.87 2.96 3.57
N LEU A 89 20.56 3.13 3.44
CA LEU A 89 19.80 2.49 2.36
C LEU A 89 19.93 3.32 1.09
N ILE A 90 20.54 2.73 0.06
CA ILE A 90 20.71 3.37 -1.24
C ILE A 90 19.57 2.89 -2.13
N CYS A 91 18.81 3.82 -2.69
CA CYS A 91 17.60 3.54 -3.43
C CYS A 91 17.51 4.32 -4.76
N SER A 92 16.67 3.81 -5.65
CA SER A 92 16.22 4.47 -6.87
C SER A 92 14.74 4.79 -6.75
N LEU A 93 14.35 6.04 -7.02
CA LEU A 93 12.96 6.47 -7.05
C LEU A 93 12.39 6.25 -8.45
N LYS A 94 11.27 5.55 -8.54
CA LYS A 94 10.50 5.38 -9.78
C LYS A 94 9.18 6.10 -9.66
N PHE A 95 8.78 6.80 -10.71
CA PHE A 95 7.45 7.37 -10.79
C PHE A 95 6.95 7.35 -12.23
N ASP A 96 5.63 7.18 -12.37
CA ASP A 96 4.98 6.93 -13.65
C ASP A 96 3.51 7.39 -13.56
N GLU A 97 2.97 7.88 -14.69
CA GLU A 97 1.58 8.28 -14.86
C GLU A 97 0.78 7.15 -15.52
N VAL A 98 0.01 6.44 -14.70
CA VAL A 98 -0.79 5.31 -15.17
C VAL A 98 -2.19 5.77 -15.52
N ALA A 99 -2.65 5.52 -16.75
CA ALA A 99 -4.03 5.80 -17.15
C ALA A 99 -5.02 4.99 -16.30
N ILE A 100 -6.05 5.66 -15.78
CA ILE A 100 -7.13 5.06 -15.01
C ILE A 100 -8.48 5.34 -15.67
N ARG A 101 -9.46 4.48 -15.37
CA ARG A 101 -10.83 4.70 -15.86
C ARG A 101 -11.44 5.91 -15.13
N ARG A 102 -11.83 6.92 -15.91
CA ARG A 102 -12.57 8.09 -15.41
C ARG A 102 -13.94 7.66 -14.90
N GLN A 103 -14.09 7.56 -13.58
CA GLN A 103 -15.34 7.12 -12.96
C GLN A 103 -15.48 7.65 -11.54
N LYS A 104 -16.66 8.17 -11.20
CA LYS A 104 -17.03 8.53 -9.83
C LYS A 104 -17.71 7.32 -9.18
N ILE A 105 -17.19 6.85 -8.05
CA ILE A 105 -17.77 5.73 -7.30
C ILE A 105 -18.01 6.19 -5.87
N TRP A 106 -19.16 5.82 -5.29
CA TRP A 106 -19.42 6.02 -3.87
C TRP A 106 -19.00 4.75 -3.10
N ASP A 107 -18.08 4.88 -2.15
CA ASP A 107 -17.56 3.74 -1.37
C ASP A 107 -18.36 3.48 -0.07
N GLY A 108 -19.44 4.24 0.16
CA GLY A 108 -20.23 4.23 1.38
C GLY A 108 -19.88 5.37 2.35
N LYS A 109 -18.76 6.07 2.14
CA LYS A 109 -18.29 7.19 2.97
C LYS A 109 -17.96 8.44 2.16
N LYS A 110 -17.31 8.26 1.01
CA LYS A 110 -16.90 9.36 0.13
C LYS A 110 -16.97 8.95 -1.34
N TYR A 111 -16.89 9.95 -2.21
CA TYR A 111 -16.68 9.73 -3.63
C TYR A 111 -15.21 9.49 -3.91
N ILE A 112 -14.91 8.42 -4.66
CA ILE A 112 -13.58 8.08 -5.15
C ILE A 112 -13.52 8.29 -6.67
N GLY A 113 -12.31 8.50 -7.20
CA GLY A 113 -12.05 8.74 -8.62
C GLY A 113 -12.06 10.21 -9.04
N LEU A 114 -12.10 11.12 -8.06
CA LEU A 114 -11.87 12.55 -8.28
C LEU A 114 -10.37 12.86 -8.23
N GLU A 115 -9.99 14.00 -8.79
CA GLU A 115 -8.65 14.56 -8.61
C GLU A 115 -8.35 14.76 -7.12
N ASP A 116 -7.21 14.23 -6.69
CA ASP A 116 -6.75 14.28 -5.30
C ASP A 116 -5.24 14.04 -5.28
N MET A 117 -4.49 15.09 -4.96
CA MET A 117 -3.02 15.04 -4.86
C MET A 117 -2.52 14.65 -3.46
N GLY A 118 -3.43 14.30 -2.54
CA GLY A 118 -3.09 13.86 -1.18
C GLY A 118 -3.61 14.75 -0.05
N ALA A 119 -4.38 15.78 -0.37
CA ALA A 119 -5.05 16.63 0.61
C ALA A 119 -6.55 16.32 0.74
N GLY A 120 -7.05 15.33 -0.02
CA GLY A 120 -8.47 15.13 -0.24
C GLY A 120 -8.94 15.83 -1.50
N ALA A 121 -9.97 15.28 -2.14
CA ALA A 121 -10.60 15.90 -3.29
C ALA A 121 -11.32 17.21 -2.89
N GLU A 122 -11.01 18.29 -3.61
CA GLU A 122 -11.68 19.58 -3.44
C GLU A 122 -13.15 19.53 -3.90
N GLU A 123 -13.95 20.46 -3.39
CA GLU A 123 -15.33 20.59 -3.83
C GLU A 123 -15.38 21.06 -5.29
N GLY A 124 -16.02 20.25 -6.15
CA GLY A 124 -16.02 20.49 -7.60
C GLY A 124 -14.85 19.87 -8.36
N ALA A 125 -13.97 19.10 -7.70
CA ALA A 125 -12.87 18.40 -8.36
C ALA A 125 -13.35 17.52 -9.54
N GLY A 126 -12.58 17.54 -10.63
CA GLY A 126 -12.84 16.76 -11.83
C GLY A 126 -12.64 15.27 -11.62
N LEU A 127 -13.13 14.46 -12.57
CA LEU A 127 -12.80 13.03 -12.64
C LEU A 127 -11.34 12.87 -13.06
N ALA A 128 -10.54 12.18 -12.26
CA ALA A 128 -9.15 11.86 -12.60
C ALA A 128 -9.09 10.88 -13.78
N SER A 129 -8.12 11.09 -14.67
CA SER A 129 -7.83 10.25 -15.84
C SER A 129 -6.55 9.44 -15.69
N GLN A 130 -5.68 9.85 -14.76
CA GLN A 130 -4.39 9.23 -14.51
C GLN A 130 -4.12 9.12 -13.00
N ALA A 131 -3.23 8.22 -12.64
CA ALA A 131 -2.63 8.12 -11.31
C ALA A 131 -1.11 8.28 -11.44
N LEU A 132 -0.54 9.33 -10.85
CA LEU A 132 0.91 9.47 -10.70
C LEU A 132 1.35 8.64 -9.50
N VAL A 133 2.06 7.54 -9.74
CA VAL A 133 2.47 6.59 -8.70
C VAL A 133 3.95 6.76 -8.38
N PHE A 134 4.31 6.72 -7.10
CA PHE A 134 5.70 6.76 -6.63
C PHE A 134 6.09 5.43 -6.00
N LEU A 135 7.24 4.87 -6.41
CA LEU A 135 7.76 3.59 -5.98
C LEU A 135 9.25 3.71 -5.66
N ILE A 136 9.66 3.37 -4.45
CA ILE A 136 11.07 3.28 -4.09
C ILE A 136 11.59 1.86 -4.32
N VAL A 137 12.80 1.75 -4.89
CA VAL A 137 13.47 0.47 -5.16
C VAL A 137 14.84 0.49 -4.49
N GLY A 138 15.09 -0.49 -3.61
CA GLY A 138 16.40 -0.65 -2.98
C GLY A 138 17.45 -1.11 -3.99
N ILE A 139 18.63 -0.48 -3.95
CA ILE A 139 19.79 -0.84 -4.77
C ILE A 139 20.70 -1.78 -3.98
N ASN A 140 21.11 -1.38 -2.77
CA ASN A 140 21.95 -2.20 -1.90
C ASN A 140 21.14 -3.22 -1.06
N HIS A 141 19.82 -3.20 -1.18
CA HIS A 141 18.91 -4.16 -0.54
C HIS A 141 17.80 -4.55 -1.51
N ARG A 142 17.39 -5.82 -1.50
CA ARG A 142 16.31 -6.30 -2.37
C ARG A 142 14.94 -5.98 -1.80
N PHE A 143 14.38 -4.83 -2.15
CA PHE A 143 12.98 -4.50 -1.87
C PHE A 143 12.42 -3.49 -2.87
N LYS A 144 11.09 -3.43 -2.97
CA LYS A 144 10.33 -2.39 -3.66
C LYS A 144 9.17 -2.00 -2.76
N LEU A 145 8.88 -0.70 -2.63
CA LEU A 145 7.82 -0.21 -1.75
C LEU A 145 7.11 0.99 -2.37
N PRO A 146 5.79 0.91 -2.62
CA PRO A 146 5.00 2.07 -3.03
C PRO A 146 5.05 3.16 -1.95
N LEU A 147 5.40 4.39 -2.35
CA LEU A 147 5.46 5.54 -1.46
C LEU A 147 4.14 6.31 -1.41
N GLY A 148 3.34 6.22 -2.47
CA GLY A 148 2.09 6.95 -2.59
C GLY A 148 1.65 7.08 -4.05
N TYR A 149 0.48 7.67 -4.24
CA TYR A 149 -0.05 7.96 -5.57
C TYR A 149 -0.93 9.22 -5.54
N CYS A 150 -0.95 9.99 -6.61
CA CYS A 150 -1.84 11.15 -6.76
C CYS A 150 -2.83 10.89 -7.91
N LEU A 151 -4.10 11.21 -7.72
CA LEU A 151 -5.12 11.14 -8.77
C LEU A 151 -5.17 12.48 -9.51
N ILE A 152 -4.94 12.47 -10.82
CA ILE A 152 -4.73 13.67 -11.63
C ILE A 152 -5.45 13.55 -12.99
N ASN A 153 -5.72 14.68 -13.65
CA ASN A 153 -6.02 14.71 -15.09
C ASN A 153 -4.80 15.08 -15.92
N SER A 154 -4.07 16.09 -15.46
CA SER A 154 -2.77 16.50 -15.98
C SER A 154 -2.04 17.27 -14.87
N LEU A 155 -0.71 17.31 -14.94
CA LEU A 155 0.12 18.12 -14.06
C LEU A 155 1.02 19.01 -14.91
N THR A 156 1.25 20.24 -14.47
CA THR A 156 2.34 21.05 -15.00
C THR A 156 3.68 20.45 -14.59
N GLY A 157 4.75 20.75 -15.36
CA GLY A 157 6.10 20.33 -15.00
C GLY A 157 6.52 20.81 -13.60
N GLU A 158 6.07 22.00 -13.21
CA GLU A 158 6.33 22.57 -11.88
C GLU A 158 5.62 21.79 -10.76
N GLN A 159 4.32 21.47 -10.94
CA GLN A 159 3.57 20.68 -9.95
C GLN A 159 4.18 19.28 -9.77
N LYS A 160 4.57 18.64 -10.87
CA LYS A 160 5.25 17.34 -10.84
C LYS A 160 6.60 17.44 -10.13
N ALA A 161 7.41 18.46 -10.43
CA ALA A 161 8.67 18.70 -9.75
C ALA A 161 8.47 18.94 -8.24
N ASN A 162 7.42 19.65 -7.83
CA ASN A 162 7.10 19.87 -6.43
C ASN A 162 6.72 18.57 -5.70
N LEU A 163 5.90 17.71 -6.30
CA LEU A 163 5.57 16.39 -5.73
C LEU A 163 6.82 15.51 -5.57
N ILE A 164 7.71 15.53 -6.57
CA ILE A 164 9.00 14.83 -6.52
C ILE A 164 9.86 15.37 -5.37
N LYS A 165 9.99 16.69 -5.23
CA LYS A 165 10.76 17.31 -4.14
C LYS A 165 10.21 16.88 -2.77
N ILE A 166 8.90 16.90 -2.58
CA ILE A 166 8.26 16.43 -1.33
C ILE A 166 8.60 14.96 -1.07
N CYS A 167 8.52 14.11 -2.10
CA CYS A 167 8.87 12.70 -2.00
C CYS A 167 10.34 12.50 -1.56
N LEU A 168 11.26 13.23 -2.17
CA LEU A 168 12.69 13.18 -1.84
C LEU A 168 12.98 13.67 -0.42
N THR A 169 12.34 14.76 0.01
CA THR A 169 12.45 15.25 1.40
C THR A 169 11.99 14.19 2.39
N LYS A 170 10.82 13.58 2.18
CA LYS A 170 10.33 12.49 3.04
C LYS A 170 11.25 11.26 3.04
N CYS A 171 11.85 10.93 1.91
CA CYS A 171 12.86 9.85 1.83
C CYS A 171 14.10 10.19 2.68
N SER A 172 14.60 11.43 2.57
CA SER A 172 15.75 11.90 3.35
C SER A 172 15.48 11.87 4.85
N GLU A 173 14.29 12.30 5.28
CA GLU A 173 13.83 12.23 6.69
C GLU A 173 13.68 10.79 7.23
N SER A 174 13.61 9.83 6.32
CA SER A 174 13.54 8.38 6.60
C SER A 174 14.90 7.68 6.50
N ASP A 175 16.00 8.44 6.45
CA ASP A 175 17.37 7.94 6.33
C ASP A 175 17.64 7.12 5.05
N ILE A 176 17.01 7.51 3.94
CA ILE A 176 17.15 6.89 2.63
C ILE A 176 17.93 7.80 1.68
N ASP A 177 18.95 7.25 1.03
CA ASP A 177 19.72 7.93 -0.02
C ASP A 177 19.14 7.58 -1.38
N VAL A 178 18.44 8.54 -2.00
CA VAL A 178 17.94 8.40 -3.36
C VAL A 178 19.01 8.90 -4.33
N VAL A 179 19.65 7.97 -5.05
CA VAL A 179 20.80 8.27 -5.93
C VAL A 179 20.45 8.29 -7.42
N SER A 180 19.25 7.84 -7.76
CA SER A 180 18.75 7.85 -9.14
C SER A 180 17.24 7.96 -9.17
N MET A 181 16.73 8.48 -10.27
CA MET A 181 15.31 8.57 -10.56
C MET A 181 15.02 7.93 -11.92
N THR A 182 13.88 7.25 -12.05
CA THR A 182 13.42 6.70 -13.33
C THR A 182 11.96 7.08 -13.55
N CYS A 183 11.69 7.64 -14.71
CA CYS A 183 10.35 7.86 -15.25
C CYS A 183 10.33 7.41 -16.70
N ASP A 184 9.20 6.93 -17.17
CA ASP A 184 8.96 6.79 -18.59
C ASP A 184 8.59 8.17 -19.18
N GLY A 185 9.20 8.51 -20.31
CA GLY A 185 9.09 9.83 -20.90
C GLY A 185 8.03 9.87 -21.99
N HIS A 186 7.00 10.70 -21.78
CA HIS A 186 6.67 11.69 -22.81
C HIS A 186 7.26 13.05 -22.36
N THR A 187 7.92 13.70 -23.30
CA THR A 187 8.84 14.86 -23.27
C THR A 187 8.50 15.97 -22.26
N ALA A 188 8.91 15.90 -20.98
CA ALA A 188 8.82 17.05 -20.06
C ALA A 188 9.69 16.98 -18.78
N ILE A 189 10.86 16.35 -18.79
CA ILE A 189 11.80 16.45 -17.65
C ILE A 189 13.20 16.76 -18.16
N LEU A 190 13.42 18.02 -18.55
CA LEU A 190 14.76 18.61 -18.55
C LEU A 190 14.86 19.38 -17.23
N LEU A 191 15.51 18.76 -16.25
CA LEU A 191 16.01 19.49 -15.07
C LEU A 191 17.27 20.24 -15.53
N HIS A 192 17.16 21.56 -15.67
CA HIS A 192 18.28 22.48 -15.68
C HIS A 192 18.58 22.94 -14.25
#